data_AF-A0A933HCY5-F1
#
_entry.id   AF-A0A933HCY5-F1
#
_cell.length_a   1.000
_cell.length_b   1.000
_cell.length_c   1.000
_cell.angle_alpha   90.00
_cell.angle_beta   90.00
_cell.angle_gamma   90.00
#
_symmetry.space_group_name_H-M   'P 1'
#
loop_
_entity.id
_entity.type
_entity.pdbx_description
1 polymer ?
#
loop_
_entity_poly.entity_id
_entity_poly.type
_entity_poly.pdbx_seq_one_letter_code
_entity_poly.pdbx_strand_id
1 'polypeptide(L)'
;MATACSRQNLLYEALAAYTKILEIDPSHRESLLKASMLHIQRKRYAQGEGFLKKLIELEPGNAQAALMLKIAEDNKRLEESVAAMKRAHEAQVETTSPIEIITGLIGAAGRKTKIYASGWVAFPLFLIAIRGVAGPDSAATPWLLYLSLFYTVWLALSLHELGHGVCALFLGDDTALKSGRVTLNPLSHFSTIGSAVVPLFAYLAGGVVFGWAKSAPFNPVNMKRQPLGAVLTAGMGPFTSFMVSYAMFILFMVLAAAHNSIHPESHVWFTAALSDPIKAGAGYLEPFWFVALELTALGAVINLLVGAFNLLPFPPLDGWWILKAAAPRLLTPRVERKATLGGVLALAVAVATGFAPLFLYPAYVALSFYYFVSGAAL
;
A
#
# COMPACT_ATOMS: atom_id res chain seq x y z
N MET A 1 12.23 13.12 23.76
CA MET A 1 11.44 14.35 24.02
C MET A 1 12.26 15.64 23.88
N ALA A 2 13.49 15.72 24.43
CA ALA A 2 14.36 16.91 24.33
C ALA A 2 14.67 17.38 22.89
N THR A 3 14.90 16.45 21.96
CA THR A 3 15.17 16.75 20.53
C THR A 3 13.96 17.32 19.77
N ALA A 4 12.74 16.95 20.16
CA ALA A 4 11.51 17.49 19.56
C ALA A 4 11.17 18.89 20.10
N CYS A 5 11.45 19.12 21.38
CA CYS A 5 11.28 20.42 22.04
C CYS A 5 12.30 21.44 21.52
N SER A 6 13.56 21.03 21.35
CA SER A 6 14.63 21.86 20.76
C SER A 6 14.32 22.30 19.33
N ARG A 7 13.80 21.40 18.47
CA ARG A 7 13.37 21.76 17.11
C ARG A 7 12.21 22.74 17.08
N GLN A 8 11.27 22.66 18.02
CA GLN A 8 10.17 23.63 18.07
C GLN A 8 10.68 25.01 18.47
N ASN A 9 11.55 25.12 19.47
CA ASN A 9 12.14 26.41 19.87
C ASN A 9 12.90 27.08 18.74
N LEU A 10 13.71 26.32 17.98
CA LEU A 10 14.44 26.85 16.81
C LEU A 10 13.51 27.43 15.74
N LEU A 11 12.31 26.87 15.56
CA LEU A 11 11.31 27.39 14.60
C LEU A 11 10.67 28.71 15.07
N TYR A 12 10.55 28.93 16.38
CA TYR A 12 10.05 30.20 16.92
C TYR A 12 11.08 31.32 16.75
N GLU A 13 12.34 31.03 17.06
CA GLU A 13 13.45 31.98 16.92
C GLU A 13 13.68 32.35 15.44
N ALA A 14 13.67 31.36 14.54
CA ALA A 14 13.80 31.60 13.11
C ALA A 14 12.65 32.46 12.56
N LEU A 15 11.40 32.17 12.96
CA LEU A 15 10.27 32.97 12.51
C LEU A 15 10.37 34.41 13.01
N ALA A 16 10.74 34.62 14.28
CA ALA A 16 10.91 35.94 14.86
C ALA A 16 12.01 36.77 14.14
N ALA A 17 13.10 36.11 13.73
CA ALA A 17 14.16 36.76 12.96
C ALA A 17 13.66 37.23 11.58
N TYR A 18 12.93 36.37 10.85
CA TYR A 18 12.40 36.75 9.53
C TYR A 18 11.30 37.81 9.62
N THR A 19 10.45 37.78 10.65
CA THR A 19 9.44 38.82 10.85
C THR A 19 10.08 40.17 11.16
N LYS A 20 11.17 40.20 11.96
CA LYS A 20 11.91 41.45 12.24
C LYS A 20 12.55 42.05 10.99
N ILE A 21 13.02 41.20 10.06
CA ILE A 21 13.51 41.67 8.76
C ILE A 21 12.36 42.26 7.93
N LEU A 22 11.17 41.63 7.97
CA LEU A 22 9.98 42.12 7.26
C LEU A 22 9.37 43.40 7.87
N GLU A 23 9.66 43.70 9.13
CA GLU A 23 9.33 44.99 9.76
C GLU A 23 10.21 46.13 9.21
N ILE A 24 11.47 45.83 8.87
CA ILE A 24 12.43 46.80 8.32
C ILE A 24 12.26 46.94 6.80
N ASP A 25 12.14 45.82 6.09
CA ASP A 25 11.89 45.74 4.66
C ASP A 25 10.69 44.82 4.39
N PRO A 26 9.48 45.38 4.26
CA PRO A 26 8.27 44.61 3.98
C PRO A 26 8.27 43.92 2.61
N SER A 27 9.20 44.27 1.71
CA SER A 27 9.35 43.70 0.37
C SER A 27 10.47 42.66 0.26
N HIS A 28 11.12 42.31 1.38
CA HIS A 28 12.23 41.38 1.40
C HIS A 28 11.81 39.96 1.01
N ARG A 29 12.06 39.60 -0.26
CA ARG A 29 11.58 38.38 -0.92
C ARG A 29 11.93 37.10 -0.18
N GLU A 30 13.18 36.97 0.25
CA GLU A 30 13.64 35.76 0.95
C GLU A 30 12.95 35.61 2.30
N SER A 31 12.75 36.71 3.03
CA SER A 31 12.06 36.67 4.31
C SER A 31 10.58 36.34 4.15
N LEU A 32 9.91 36.83 3.09
CA LEU A 32 8.53 36.45 2.75
C LEU A 32 8.40 34.94 2.50
N LEU A 33 9.33 34.38 1.71
CA LEU A 33 9.35 32.94 1.43
C LEU A 33 9.67 32.11 2.68
N LYS A 34 10.66 32.50 3.47
CA LYS A 34 11.07 31.77 4.69
C LYS A 34 10.01 31.85 5.79
N ALA A 35 9.41 33.03 6.00
CA ALA A 35 8.32 33.21 6.95
C ALA A 35 7.08 32.39 6.54
N SER A 36 6.70 32.42 5.26
CA SER A 36 5.56 31.62 4.77
C SER A 36 5.77 30.11 4.97
N MET A 37 6.95 29.58 4.64
CA MET A 37 7.28 28.17 4.90
C MET A 37 7.18 27.80 6.38
N LEU A 38 7.69 28.66 7.26
CA LEU A 38 7.62 28.45 8.71
C LEU A 38 6.18 28.49 9.23
N HIS A 39 5.34 29.39 8.70
CA HIS A 39 3.91 29.42 9.02
C HIS A 39 3.17 28.16 8.53
N ILE A 40 3.46 27.69 7.32
CA ILE A 40 2.88 26.44 6.77
C ILE A 40 3.32 25.23 7.59
N GLN A 41 4.60 25.13 7.95
CA GLN A 41 5.14 24.04 8.78
C GLN A 41 4.50 24.00 10.18
N ARG A 42 4.05 25.16 10.67
CA ARG A 42 3.34 25.33 11.95
C ARG A 42 1.81 25.27 11.83
N LYS A 43 1.28 24.88 10.67
CA LYS A 43 -0.16 24.79 10.37
C LYS A 43 -0.92 26.12 10.47
N ARG A 44 -0.22 27.26 10.32
CA ARG A 44 -0.84 28.59 10.29
C ARG A 44 -0.98 29.06 8.85
N TYR A 45 -1.78 28.34 8.07
CA TYR A 45 -1.86 28.51 6.61
C TYR A 45 -2.30 29.92 6.19
N ALA A 46 -3.26 30.53 6.88
CA ALA A 46 -3.70 31.90 6.59
C ALA A 46 -2.57 32.95 6.68
N GLN A 47 -1.66 32.79 7.66
CA GLN A 47 -0.50 33.68 7.80
C GLN A 47 0.52 33.42 6.69
N GLY A 48 0.74 32.14 6.34
CA GLY A 48 1.62 31.75 5.22
C GLY A 48 1.12 32.23 3.86
N GLU A 49 -0.19 32.15 3.60
CA GLU A 49 -0.85 32.66 2.39
C GLU A 49 -0.62 34.15 2.20
N GLY A 50 -0.76 34.95 3.27
CA GLY A 50 -0.55 36.40 3.21
C GLY A 50 0.84 36.78 2.70
N PHE A 51 1.87 36.09 3.20
CA PHE A 51 3.25 36.30 2.75
C PHE A 51 3.50 35.80 1.32
N LEU A 52 2.88 34.67 0.92
CA LEU A 52 3.03 34.12 -0.44
C LEU A 52 2.32 34.97 -1.50
N LYS A 53 1.14 35.51 -1.19
CA LYS A 53 0.43 36.44 -2.08
C LYS A 53 1.24 37.69 -2.31
N LYS A 54 1.81 38.26 -1.24
CA LYS A 54 2.72 39.41 -1.33
C LYS A 54 3.98 39.10 -2.15
N LEU A 55 4.53 37.88 -2.02
CA LEU A 55 5.68 37.46 -2.81
C LEU A 55 5.34 37.31 -4.31
N ILE A 56 4.15 36.79 -4.64
CA ILE A 56 3.67 36.66 -6.03
C ILE A 56 3.35 38.03 -6.65
N GLU A 57 2.84 38.98 -5.85
CA GLU A 57 2.67 40.37 -6.30
C GLU A 57 4.01 41.02 -6.67
N LEU A 58 5.08 40.72 -5.93
CA LEU A 58 6.43 41.20 -6.22
C LEU A 58 7.11 40.43 -7.36
N GLU A 59 6.79 39.14 -7.52
CA GLU A 59 7.35 38.25 -8.54
C GLU A 59 6.28 37.33 -9.15
N PRO A 60 5.53 37.82 -10.16
CA PRO A 60 4.45 37.06 -10.77
C PRO A 60 4.87 35.72 -11.41
N GLY A 61 6.15 35.57 -11.75
CA GLY A 61 6.75 34.35 -12.31
C GLY A 61 7.34 33.38 -11.29
N ASN A 62 7.20 33.63 -9.98
CA ASN A 62 7.81 32.80 -8.95
C ASN A 62 7.04 31.47 -8.79
N ALA A 63 7.49 30.44 -9.53
CA ALA A 63 6.88 29.11 -9.53
C ALA A 63 6.86 28.44 -8.14
N GLN A 64 7.87 28.73 -7.30
CA GLN A 64 7.95 28.20 -5.94
C GLN A 64 6.88 28.81 -5.03
N ALA A 65 6.68 30.12 -5.10
CA ALA A 65 5.65 30.82 -4.34
C ALA A 65 4.25 30.39 -4.79
N ALA A 66 4.02 30.26 -6.10
CA ALA A 66 2.75 29.79 -6.67
C ALA A 66 2.42 28.34 -6.24
N LEU A 67 3.41 27.43 -6.29
CA LEU A 67 3.25 26.05 -5.82
C LEU A 67 2.95 26.01 -4.32
N MET A 68 3.67 26.79 -3.51
CA MET A 68 3.44 26.84 -2.07
C MET A 68 2.11 27.48 -1.69
N LEU A 69 1.64 28.48 -2.44
CA LEU A 69 0.33 29.09 -2.23
C LEU A 69 -0.77 28.06 -2.49
N LYS A 70 -0.66 27.31 -3.60
CA LYS A 70 -1.60 26.22 -3.91
C LYS A 70 -1.63 25.16 -2.81
N ILE A 71 -0.46 24.76 -2.28
CA ILE A 71 -0.35 23.83 -1.14
C ILE A 71 -1.01 24.42 0.11
N ALA A 72 -0.85 25.71 0.39
CA ALA A 72 -1.46 26.36 1.55
C ALA A 72 -3.00 26.44 1.42
N GLU A 73 -3.51 26.82 0.25
CA GLU A 73 -4.94 26.92 -0.05
C GLU A 73 -5.64 25.55 0.03
N ASP A 74 -5.02 24.50 -0.53
CA ASP A 74 -5.53 23.14 -0.46
C ASP A 74 -5.59 22.62 0.99
N ASN A 75 -4.62 23.00 1.83
CA ASN A 75 -4.59 22.63 3.25
C ASN A 75 -5.57 23.46 4.11
N LYS A 76 -5.87 24.71 3.73
CA LYS A 76 -6.90 25.52 4.39
C LYS A 76 -8.30 25.00 4.09
N ARG A 77 -8.60 24.69 2.82
CA ARG A 77 -9.85 24.03 2.41
C ARG A 77 -10.04 22.70 3.13
N LEU A 78 -8.96 21.99 3.42
CA LEU A 78 -8.98 20.77 4.23
C LEU A 78 -9.39 21.02 5.68
N GLU A 79 -8.89 22.06 6.36
CA GLU A 79 -9.30 22.39 7.73
C GLU A 79 -10.75 22.88 7.79
N GLU A 80 -11.18 23.67 6.81
CA GLU A 80 -12.57 24.11 6.68
C GLU A 80 -13.50 22.94 6.36
N SER A 81 -13.11 22.01 5.47
CA SER A 81 -13.84 20.78 5.20
C SER A 81 -13.85 19.84 6.39
N VAL A 82 -12.76 19.71 7.15
CA VAL A 82 -12.74 18.89 8.38
C VAL A 82 -13.60 19.54 9.47
N ALA A 83 -13.59 20.85 9.61
CA ALA A 83 -14.46 21.58 10.53
C ALA A 83 -15.94 21.53 10.09
N ALA A 84 -16.21 21.55 8.78
CA ALA A 84 -17.54 21.37 8.21
C ALA A 84 -18.01 19.91 8.37
N MET A 85 -17.11 18.93 8.22
CA MET A 85 -17.40 17.51 8.43
C MET A 85 -17.59 17.19 9.91
N LYS A 86 -16.89 17.90 10.80
CA LYS A 86 -17.08 17.83 12.26
C LYS A 86 -18.40 18.49 12.69
N ARG A 87 -18.80 19.58 12.04
CA ARG A 87 -20.15 20.19 12.18
C ARG A 87 -21.25 19.30 11.59
N ALA A 88 -21.00 18.61 10.47
CA ALA A 88 -21.91 17.63 9.89
C ALA A 88 -22.00 16.34 10.75
N HIS A 89 -20.92 15.96 11.42
CA HIS A 89 -20.85 14.88 12.42
C HIS A 89 -21.69 15.20 13.67
N GLU A 90 -21.81 16.46 14.06
CA GLU A 90 -22.73 16.93 15.11
C GLU A 90 -24.20 16.98 14.63
N ALA A 91 -24.43 17.12 13.32
CA ALA A 91 -25.76 17.28 12.73
C ALA A 91 -26.44 15.98 12.24
N GLN A 92 -25.88 14.79 12.49
CA GLN A 92 -26.48 13.48 12.14
C GLN A 92 -27.08 13.39 10.72
N VAL A 93 -26.41 13.90 9.69
CA VAL A 93 -26.92 13.75 8.32
C VAL A 93 -26.35 12.48 7.68
N GLU A 94 -27.21 11.46 7.56
CA GLU A 94 -27.01 10.33 6.66
C GLU A 94 -27.16 10.80 5.22
N THR A 95 -26.08 10.69 4.43
CA THR A 95 -26.07 10.30 3.00
C THR A 95 -24.68 10.65 2.45
N THR A 96 -23.85 9.64 2.23
CA THR A 96 -22.61 9.84 1.46
C THR A 96 -22.39 8.57 0.65
N SER A 97 -22.21 8.73 -0.65
CA SER A 97 -22.03 7.64 -1.60
C SER A 97 -20.82 6.78 -1.22
N PRO A 98 -20.86 5.44 -1.40
CA PRO A 98 -19.72 4.55 -1.13
C PRO A 98 -18.40 5.02 -1.78
N ILE A 99 -18.47 5.69 -2.93
CA ILE A 99 -17.29 6.21 -3.67
C ILE A 99 -16.68 7.43 -2.96
N GLU A 100 -17.49 8.33 -2.43
CA GLU A 100 -17.03 9.50 -1.66
C GLU A 100 -16.44 9.07 -0.33
N ILE A 101 -17.02 8.02 0.28
CA ILE A 101 -16.44 7.35 1.43
C ILE A 101 -15.06 6.81 1.06
N ILE A 102 -14.93 6.01 -0.01
CA ILE A 102 -13.64 5.44 -0.47
C ILE A 102 -12.59 6.50 -0.82
N THR A 103 -12.99 7.58 -1.47
CA THR A 103 -12.07 8.68 -1.82
C THR A 103 -11.63 9.44 -0.56
N GLY A 104 -12.54 9.59 0.40
CA GLY A 104 -12.25 10.06 1.75
C GLY A 104 -11.37 9.11 2.57
N LEU A 105 -11.56 7.79 2.44
CA LEU A 105 -10.76 6.72 3.08
C LEU A 105 -9.29 6.85 2.68
N ILE A 106 -9.03 6.93 1.37
CA ILE A 106 -7.69 7.03 0.79
C ILE A 106 -7.03 8.37 1.19
N GLY A 107 -7.80 9.47 1.10
CA GLY A 107 -7.32 10.80 1.49
C GLY A 107 -7.06 10.96 3.00
N ALA A 108 -7.82 10.29 3.87
CA ALA A 108 -7.61 10.33 5.32
C ALA A 108 -6.46 9.41 5.75
N ALA A 109 -6.35 8.23 5.14
CA ALA A 109 -5.23 7.31 5.35
C ALA A 109 -3.89 7.96 4.96
N GLY A 110 -3.84 8.67 3.83
CA GLY A 110 -2.62 9.34 3.35
C GLY A 110 -2.13 10.54 4.18
N ARG A 111 -2.97 11.15 5.02
CA ARG A 111 -2.66 12.43 5.70
C ARG A 111 -2.39 12.33 7.21
N LYS A 112 -2.84 11.26 7.88
CA LYS A 112 -2.50 10.98 9.29
C LYS A 112 -1.37 9.98 9.46
N THR A 113 -1.13 9.15 8.45
CA THR A 113 0.03 8.26 8.44
C THR A 113 1.17 9.05 7.83
N LYS A 114 2.28 9.20 8.54
CA LYS A 114 3.54 9.38 7.81
C LYS A 114 3.69 8.10 7.00
N ILE A 115 3.24 8.11 5.74
CA ILE A 115 3.60 7.10 4.77
C ILE A 115 5.09 7.32 4.56
N TYR A 116 5.91 6.69 5.42
CA TYR A 116 7.33 6.54 5.15
C TYR A 116 7.38 5.69 3.89
N ALA A 117 7.48 6.35 2.73
CA ALA A 117 8.05 5.76 1.53
C ALA A 117 9.51 5.42 1.87
N SER A 118 9.67 4.36 2.66
CA SER A 118 10.94 3.70 2.90
C SER A 118 11.30 2.94 1.63
N GLY A 119 12.56 2.49 1.53
CA GLY A 119 13.19 1.99 0.29
C GLY A 119 12.41 0.92 -0.51
N TRP A 120 11.34 0.34 0.03
CA TRP A 120 10.42 -0.58 -0.65
C TRP A 120 9.77 0.00 -1.91
N VAL A 121 9.50 1.31 -1.98
CA VAL A 121 8.96 1.94 -3.20
C VAL A 121 10.00 1.94 -4.33
N ALA A 122 11.29 1.92 -3.99
CA ALA A 122 12.38 1.79 -4.95
C ALA A 122 12.70 0.33 -5.30
N PHE A 123 12.05 -0.65 -4.66
CA PHE A 123 12.32 -2.07 -4.90
C PHE A 123 12.05 -2.52 -6.34
N PRO A 124 10.97 -2.08 -7.01
CA PRO A 124 10.79 -2.36 -8.43
C PRO A 124 11.93 -1.82 -9.30
N LEU A 125 12.43 -0.60 -9.00
CA LEU A 125 13.58 -0.02 -9.71
C LEU A 125 14.86 -0.83 -9.49
N PHE A 126 15.06 -1.34 -8.28
CA PHE A 126 16.15 -2.24 -7.95
C PHE A 126 16.06 -3.56 -8.74
N LEU A 127 14.87 -4.17 -8.82
CA LEU A 127 14.66 -5.38 -9.62
C LEU A 127 14.95 -5.13 -11.10
N ILE A 128 14.47 -4.01 -11.64
CA ILE A 128 14.72 -3.59 -13.04
C ILE A 128 16.23 -3.45 -13.29
N ALA A 129 16.93 -2.74 -12.41
CA ALA A 129 18.37 -2.51 -12.54
C ALA A 129 19.17 -3.82 -12.52
N ILE A 130 18.89 -4.71 -11.55
CA ILE A 130 19.61 -5.99 -11.47
C ILE A 130 19.28 -6.88 -12.66
N ARG A 131 18.02 -6.91 -13.10
CA ARG A 131 17.62 -7.76 -14.21
C ARG A 131 18.22 -7.29 -15.54
N GLY A 132 18.40 -5.98 -15.70
CA GLY A 132 19.14 -5.39 -16.82
C GLY A 132 20.63 -5.76 -16.84
N VAL A 133 21.25 -5.92 -15.66
CA VAL A 133 22.66 -6.34 -15.55
C VAL A 133 22.82 -7.84 -15.71
N ALA A 134 21.92 -8.65 -15.13
CA ALA A 134 22.03 -10.09 -15.10
C ALA A 134 21.67 -10.74 -16.45
N GLY A 135 20.65 -10.21 -17.15
CA GLY A 135 20.08 -10.83 -18.34
C GLY A 135 19.10 -11.96 -18.01
N PRO A 136 18.27 -12.36 -19.00
CA PRO A 136 17.15 -13.30 -18.79
C PRO A 136 17.58 -14.73 -18.42
N ASP A 137 18.71 -15.19 -18.96
CA ASP A 137 19.18 -16.58 -18.80
C ASP A 137 20.22 -16.74 -17.68
N SER A 138 20.37 -15.72 -16.86
CA SER A 138 21.33 -15.75 -15.76
C SER A 138 20.95 -16.76 -14.69
N ALA A 139 21.97 -17.29 -14.00
CA ALA A 139 21.76 -18.05 -12.77
C ALA A 139 21.06 -17.22 -11.66
N ALA A 140 20.99 -15.89 -11.82
CA ALA A 140 20.27 -14.99 -10.91
C ALA A 140 18.74 -14.98 -11.16
N THR A 141 18.27 -15.42 -12.33
CA THR A 141 16.86 -15.34 -12.73
C THR A 141 15.88 -15.97 -11.73
N PRO A 142 16.10 -17.20 -11.22
CA PRO A 142 15.22 -17.80 -10.22
C PRO A 142 15.18 -16.99 -8.92
N TRP A 143 16.31 -16.45 -8.48
CA TRP A 143 16.41 -15.63 -7.27
C TRP A 143 15.65 -14.32 -7.40
N LEU A 144 15.71 -13.69 -8.57
CA LEU A 144 14.94 -12.48 -8.86
C LEU A 144 13.43 -12.75 -8.84
N LEU A 145 12.97 -13.89 -9.37
CA LEU A 145 11.55 -14.28 -9.27
C LEU A 145 11.12 -14.46 -7.81
N TYR A 146 11.95 -15.09 -6.97
CA TYR A 146 11.65 -15.21 -5.53
C TYR A 146 11.57 -13.85 -4.83
N LEU A 147 12.42 -12.90 -5.20
CA LEU A 147 12.40 -11.53 -4.68
C LEU A 147 11.13 -10.79 -5.12
N SER A 148 10.73 -10.89 -6.39
CA SER A 148 9.46 -10.35 -6.91
C SER A 148 8.26 -10.94 -6.18
N LEU A 149 8.24 -12.26 -5.99
CA LEU A 149 7.19 -12.98 -5.27
C LEU A 149 7.09 -12.48 -3.82
N PHE A 150 8.20 -12.48 -3.10
CA PHE A 150 8.27 -12.03 -1.71
C PHE A 150 7.75 -10.60 -1.55
N TYR A 151 8.24 -9.68 -2.39
CA TYR A 151 7.79 -8.28 -2.39
C TYR A 151 6.28 -8.17 -2.64
N THR A 152 5.77 -8.89 -3.63
CA THR A 152 4.37 -8.79 -4.03
C THR A 152 3.42 -9.39 -2.98
N VAL A 153 3.79 -10.52 -2.35
CA VAL A 153 3.00 -11.09 -1.24
C VAL A 153 2.93 -10.12 -0.07
N TRP A 154 4.03 -9.45 0.28
CA TRP A 154 4.04 -8.55 1.43
C TRP A 154 3.26 -7.28 1.15
N LEU A 155 3.32 -6.77 -0.09
CA LEU A 155 2.50 -5.65 -0.51
C LEU A 155 1.00 -6.01 -0.53
N ALA A 156 0.65 -7.20 -1.02
CA ALA A 156 -0.73 -7.69 -1.03
C ALA A 156 -1.31 -7.84 0.39
N LEU A 157 -0.56 -8.45 1.31
CA LEU A 157 -0.95 -8.54 2.72
C LEU A 157 -1.08 -7.15 3.35
N SER A 158 -0.19 -6.21 3.03
CA SER A 158 -0.27 -4.84 3.57
C SER A 158 -1.52 -4.10 3.12
N LEU A 159 -1.89 -4.24 1.85
CA LEU A 159 -3.11 -3.64 1.29
C LEU A 159 -4.37 -4.28 1.89
N HIS A 160 -4.36 -5.59 2.08
CA HIS A 160 -5.42 -6.34 2.75
C HIS A 160 -5.64 -5.84 4.20
N GLU A 161 -4.57 -5.77 4.99
CA GLU A 161 -4.60 -5.29 6.38
C GLU A 161 -4.96 -3.81 6.49
N LEU A 162 -4.54 -3.00 5.52
CA LEU A 162 -4.99 -1.62 5.40
C LEU A 162 -6.51 -1.55 5.22
N GLY A 163 -7.09 -2.43 4.40
CA GLY A 163 -8.53 -2.56 4.22
C GLY A 163 -9.29 -2.76 5.54
N HIS A 164 -8.82 -3.69 6.37
CA HIS A 164 -9.37 -3.89 7.73
C HIS A 164 -9.24 -2.65 8.59
N GLY A 165 -8.02 -2.11 8.72
CA GLY A 165 -7.74 -1.00 9.62
C GLY A 165 -8.49 0.28 9.24
N VAL A 166 -8.65 0.53 7.95
CA VAL A 166 -9.44 1.63 7.43
C VAL A 166 -10.92 1.42 7.69
N CYS A 167 -11.49 0.24 7.43
CA CYS A 167 -12.89 -0.03 7.73
C CYS A 167 -13.20 0.10 9.23
N ALA A 168 -12.35 -0.47 10.09
CA ALA A 168 -12.48 -0.38 11.54
C ALA A 168 -12.53 1.07 12.01
N LEU A 169 -11.64 1.92 11.49
CA LEU A 169 -11.60 3.35 11.82
C LEU A 169 -12.89 4.07 11.44
N PHE A 170 -13.46 3.77 10.27
CA PHE A 170 -14.71 4.38 9.82
C PHE A 170 -15.91 3.93 10.64
N LEU A 171 -15.86 2.69 11.14
CA LEU A 171 -16.83 2.17 12.09
C LEU A 171 -16.58 2.64 13.52
N GLY A 172 -15.56 3.46 13.78
CA GLY A 172 -15.31 4.10 15.07
C GLY A 172 -14.24 3.44 15.95
N ASP A 173 -13.60 2.37 15.48
CA ASP A 173 -12.51 1.71 16.19
C ASP A 173 -11.13 2.18 15.69
N ASP A 174 -10.41 2.90 16.55
CA ASP A 174 -9.08 3.45 16.24
C ASP A 174 -7.91 2.54 16.69
N THR A 175 -8.18 1.29 17.08
CA THR A 175 -7.18 0.33 17.59
C THR A 175 -6.05 0.06 16.58
N ALA A 176 -6.39 -0.20 15.32
CA ALA A 176 -5.40 -0.41 14.26
C ALA A 176 -4.56 0.86 14.01
N LEU A 177 -5.18 2.04 14.10
CA LEU A 177 -4.49 3.32 13.92
C LEU A 177 -3.50 3.59 15.06
N LYS A 178 -3.94 3.41 16.31
CA LYS A 178 -3.09 3.58 17.52
C LYS A 178 -1.91 2.62 17.55
N SER A 179 -2.07 1.41 17.01
CA SER A 179 -0.98 0.44 16.88
C SER A 179 -0.08 0.67 15.65
N GLY A 180 -0.32 1.72 14.85
CA GLY A 180 0.50 2.06 13.70
C GLY A 180 0.33 1.13 12.50
N ARG A 181 -0.77 0.36 12.45
CA ARG A 181 -1.03 -0.67 11.42
C ARG A 181 -1.94 -0.22 10.29
N VAL A 182 -2.55 0.96 10.40
CA VAL A 182 -3.15 1.62 9.22
C VAL A 182 -1.99 2.21 8.41
N THR A 183 -1.36 1.42 7.54
CA THR A 183 -0.19 1.86 6.76
C THR A 183 0.06 0.97 5.55
N LEU A 184 0.59 1.55 4.48
CA LEU A 184 1.06 0.85 3.28
C LEU A 184 2.47 0.29 3.42
N ASN A 185 3.18 0.61 4.51
CA ASN A 185 4.54 0.13 4.72
C ASN A 185 4.53 -1.39 5.04
N PRO A 186 5.07 -2.26 4.16
CA PRO A 186 5.00 -3.70 4.40
C PRO A 186 5.77 -4.16 5.63
N LEU A 187 6.77 -3.39 6.06
CA LEU A 187 7.51 -3.67 7.28
C LEU A 187 6.65 -3.58 8.54
N SER A 188 5.62 -2.73 8.56
CA SER A 188 4.74 -2.61 9.73
C SER A 188 3.92 -3.88 9.97
N HIS A 189 3.73 -4.66 8.92
CA HIS A 189 3.01 -5.93 8.92
C HIS A 189 3.96 -7.14 9.02
N PHE A 190 5.28 -6.91 9.07
CA PHE A 190 6.29 -7.96 9.12
C PHE A 190 6.36 -8.63 10.51
N SER A 191 6.25 -9.95 10.53
CA SER A 191 6.41 -10.80 11.71
C SER A 191 7.78 -11.48 11.70
N THR A 192 8.67 -11.24 12.66
CA THR A 192 9.97 -11.92 12.67
C THR A 192 9.82 -13.45 12.66
N ILE A 193 8.89 -13.98 13.45
CA ILE A 193 8.64 -15.42 13.51
C ILE A 193 7.89 -15.88 12.25
N GLY A 194 6.73 -15.26 11.98
CA GLY A 194 5.84 -15.73 10.91
C GLY A 194 6.29 -15.38 9.50
N SER A 195 7.06 -14.31 9.32
CA SER A 195 7.49 -13.78 8.02
C SER A 195 8.95 -14.07 7.68
N ALA A 196 9.78 -14.49 8.64
CA ALA A 196 11.18 -14.86 8.40
C ALA A 196 11.52 -16.26 8.91
N VAL A 197 11.36 -16.51 10.22
CA VAL A 197 11.85 -17.75 10.84
C VAL A 197 11.11 -18.98 10.30
N VAL A 198 9.77 -18.94 10.24
CA VAL A 198 8.98 -20.08 9.77
C VAL A 198 9.22 -20.38 8.28
N PRO A 199 9.15 -19.40 7.37
CA PRO A 199 9.51 -19.64 5.96
C PRO A 199 10.91 -20.22 5.77
N LEU A 200 11.91 -19.69 6.49
CA LEU A 200 13.30 -20.15 6.40
C LEU A 200 13.47 -21.57 6.92
N PHE A 201 12.91 -21.88 8.09
CA PHE A 201 12.98 -23.22 8.64
C PHE A 201 12.27 -24.23 7.75
N ALA A 202 11.09 -23.87 7.23
CA ALA A 202 10.35 -24.73 6.32
C ALA A 202 11.13 -25.00 5.02
N TYR A 203 11.78 -23.98 4.46
CA TYR A 203 12.68 -24.14 3.32
C TYR A 203 13.84 -25.10 3.62
N LEU A 204 14.54 -24.91 4.75
CA LEU A 204 15.67 -25.76 5.15
C LEU A 204 15.25 -27.20 5.45
N ALA A 205 14.03 -27.41 5.94
CA ALA A 205 13.45 -28.72 6.19
C ALA A 205 12.96 -29.43 4.92
N GLY A 206 13.08 -28.80 3.73
CA GLY A 206 12.53 -29.33 2.48
C GLY A 206 11.00 -29.33 2.46
N GLY A 207 10.37 -28.60 3.37
CA GLY A 207 8.93 -28.48 3.49
C GLY A 207 8.36 -27.33 2.67
N VAL A 208 7.05 -27.16 2.77
CA VAL A 208 6.34 -26.03 2.17
C VAL A 208 6.72 -24.73 2.85
N VAL A 209 7.20 -23.76 2.08
CA VAL A 209 7.43 -22.40 2.55
C VAL A 209 6.08 -21.72 2.83
N PHE A 210 5.80 -21.48 4.11
CA PHE A 210 4.60 -20.79 4.58
C PHE A 210 4.98 -19.71 5.59
N GLY A 211 4.18 -18.65 5.66
CA GLY A 211 4.36 -17.58 6.62
C GLY A 211 3.09 -16.77 6.83
N TRP A 212 3.11 -15.90 7.86
CA TRP A 212 2.01 -14.99 8.16
C TRP A 212 2.52 -13.59 8.49
N ALA A 213 1.69 -12.59 8.20
CA ALA A 213 1.89 -11.20 8.60
C ALA A 213 1.33 -10.93 10.01
N LYS A 214 1.75 -9.82 10.61
CA LYS A 214 1.07 -9.26 11.78
C LYS A 214 -0.22 -8.58 11.32
N SER A 215 -1.36 -9.04 11.82
CA SER A 215 -2.66 -8.48 11.46
C SER A 215 -2.94 -7.11 12.09
N ALA A 216 -3.82 -6.35 11.44
CA ALA A 216 -4.41 -5.12 11.94
C ALA A 216 -5.50 -5.46 12.98
N PRO A 217 -5.27 -5.22 14.28
CA PRO A 217 -6.25 -5.55 15.30
C PRO A 217 -7.42 -4.58 15.21
N PHE A 218 -8.62 -5.11 15.38
CA PHE A 218 -9.81 -4.33 15.66
C PHE A 218 -10.46 -4.79 16.96
N ASN A 219 -11.09 -3.86 17.67
CA ASN A 219 -11.85 -4.11 18.88
C ASN A 219 -13.35 -3.93 18.59
N PRO A 220 -14.13 -5.03 18.56
CA PRO A 220 -15.57 -4.96 18.34
C PRO A 220 -16.32 -3.99 19.27
N VAL A 221 -15.87 -3.85 20.53
CA VAL A 221 -16.54 -3.00 21.53
C VAL A 221 -16.55 -1.52 21.12
N ASN A 222 -15.55 -1.07 20.37
CA ASN A 222 -15.44 0.32 19.92
C ASN A 222 -16.22 0.60 18.63
N MET A 223 -16.72 -0.43 17.94
CA MET A 223 -17.32 -0.27 16.61
C MET A 223 -18.81 0.02 16.69
N LYS A 224 -19.27 0.84 15.75
CA LYS A 224 -20.68 1.10 15.47
C LYS A 224 -21.34 -0.14 14.85
N ARG A 225 -22.66 -0.28 15.09
CA ARG A 225 -23.53 -1.27 14.44
C ARG A 225 -23.05 -2.72 14.63
N GLN A 226 -22.75 -3.13 15.86
CA GLN A 226 -22.42 -4.54 16.17
C GLN A 226 -23.66 -5.45 15.97
N PRO A 227 -23.51 -6.69 15.48
CA PRO A 227 -22.27 -7.37 15.04
C PRO A 227 -21.81 -7.00 13.62
N LEU A 228 -22.64 -6.28 12.86
CA LEU A 228 -22.41 -5.96 11.46
C LEU A 228 -21.09 -5.21 11.22
N GLY A 229 -20.68 -4.32 12.13
CA GLY A 229 -19.41 -3.60 12.02
C GLY A 229 -18.18 -4.54 12.00
N ALA A 230 -18.19 -5.60 12.80
CA ALA A 230 -17.13 -6.61 12.80
C ALA A 230 -17.13 -7.43 11.50
N VAL A 231 -18.32 -7.77 10.98
CA VAL A 231 -18.47 -8.51 9.71
C VAL A 231 -17.98 -7.70 8.53
N LEU A 232 -18.39 -6.42 8.46
CA LEU A 232 -17.95 -5.51 7.42
C LEU A 232 -16.43 -5.36 7.48
N THR A 233 -15.86 -5.15 8.66
CA THR A 233 -14.41 -5.01 8.81
C THR A 233 -13.66 -6.26 8.38
N ALA A 234 -14.12 -7.45 8.78
CA ALA A 234 -13.54 -8.72 8.34
C ALA A 234 -13.69 -8.90 6.81
N GLY A 235 -14.83 -8.56 6.22
CA GLY A 235 -15.03 -8.65 4.77
C GLY A 235 -14.24 -7.63 3.96
N MET A 236 -13.85 -6.49 4.55
CA MET A 236 -13.16 -5.42 3.85
C MET A 236 -11.72 -5.74 3.47
N GLY A 237 -11.03 -6.60 4.22
CA GLY A 237 -9.70 -7.12 3.81
C GLY A 237 -9.79 -7.87 2.49
N PRO A 238 -10.56 -8.98 2.41
CA PRO A 238 -10.78 -9.73 1.17
C PRO A 238 -11.31 -8.87 0.02
N PHE A 239 -12.25 -7.97 0.30
CA PHE A 239 -12.76 -7.04 -0.72
C PHE A 239 -11.65 -6.15 -1.29
N THR A 240 -10.80 -5.60 -0.43
CA THR A 240 -9.64 -4.79 -0.87
C THR A 240 -8.70 -5.62 -1.73
N SER A 241 -8.42 -6.86 -1.34
CA SER A 241 -7.61 -7.76 -2.16
C SER A 241 -8.22 -8.03 -3.54
N PHE A 242 -9.53 -8.27 -3.65
CA PHE A 242 -10.16 -8.44 -4.97
C PHE A 242 -10.12 -7.17 -5.82
N MET A 243 -10.31 -6.00 -5.22
CA MET A 243 -10.20 -4.72 -5.94
C MET A 243 -8.77 -4.48 -6.44
N VAL A 244 -7.76 -4.77 -5.62
CA VAL A 244 -6.35 -4.68 -6.03
C VAL A 244 -6.03 -5.70 -7.12
N SER A 245 -6.52 -6.94 -6.99
CA SER A 245 -6.33 -7.98 -8.01
C SER A 245 -6.89 -7.54 -9.37
N TYR A 246 -8.12 -7.04 -9.39
CA TYR A 246 -8.74 -6.53 -10.60
C TYR A 246 -7.98 -5.35 -11.20
N ALA A 247 -7.57 -4.36 -10.38
CA ALA A 247 -6.77 -3.24 -10.85
C ALA A 247 -5.41 -3.66 -11.43
N MET A 248 -4.72 -4.61 -10.78
CA MET A 248 -3.45 -5.15 -11.27
C MET A 248 -3.62 -5.93 -12.57
N PHE A 249 -4.72 -6.66 -12.74
CA PHE A 249 -5.03 -7.36 -13.99
C PHE A 249 -5.28 -6.38 -15.15
N ILE A 250 -6.07 -5.33 -14.93
CA ILE A 250 -6.28 -4.28 -15.94
C ILE A 250 -4.96 -3.60 -16.29
N LEU A 251 -4.13 -3.29 -15.29
CA LEU A 251 -2.81 -2.70 -15.51
C LEU A 251 -1.90 -3.64 -16.32
N PHE A 252 -1.88 -4.93 -16.01
CA PHE A 252 -1.15 -5.94 -16.78
C PHE A 252 -1.59 -5.94 -18.24
N MET A 253 -2.90 -5.94 -18.51
CA MET A 253 -3.44 -5.93 -19.88
C MET A 253 -3.02 -4.68 -20.66
N VAL A 254 -3.07 -3.51 -20.02
CA VAL A 254 -2.63 -2.24 -20.62
C VAL A 254 -1.13 -2.26 -20.91
N LEU A 255 -0.31 -2.71 -19.97
CA LEU A 255 1.14 -2.80 -20.14
C LEU A 255 1.52 -3.83 -21.22
N ALA A 256 0.84 -4.96 -21.29
CA ALA A 256 1.07 -5.99 -22.30
C ALA A 256 0.69 -5.48 -23.70
N ALA A 257 -0.44 -4.80 -23.83
CA ALA A 257 -0.83 -4.17 -25.08
C ALA A 257 0.15 -3.07 -25.53
N ALA A 258 0.62 -2.24 -24.59
CA ALA A 258 1.62 -1.21 -24.86
C ALA A 258 2.95 -1.83 -25.30
N HIS A 259 3.42 -2.86 -24.59
CA HIS A 259 4.62 -3.61 -24.93
C HIS A 259 4.54 -4.20 -26.35
N ASN A 260 3.44 -4.89 -26.68
CA ASN A 260 3.23 -5.49 -27.99
C ASN A 260 3.11 -4.45 -29.12
N SER A 261 2.57 -3.25 -28.82
CA SER A 261 2.47 -2.16 -29.79
C SER A 261 3.83 -1.53 -30.11
N ILE A 262 4.75 -1.51 -29.15
CA ILE A 262 6.10 -0.95 -29.29
C ILE A 262 7.06 -1.99 -29.88
N HIS A 263 6.88 -3.27 -29.55
CA HIS A 263 7.74 -4.37 -29.97
C HIS A 263 6.95 -5.45 -30.74
N PRO A 264 6.40 -5.16 -31.93
CA PRO A 264 5.57 -6.11 -32.68
C PRO A 264 6.34 -7.38 -33.13
N GLU A 265 7.67 -7.35 -33.17
CA GLU A 265 8.53 -8.50 -33.52
C GLU A 265 9.02 -9.30 -32.28
N SER A 266 8.62 -8.92 -31.06
CA SER A 266 9.10 -9.53 -29.80
C SER A 266 8.58 -10.93 -29.49
N HIS A 267 7.74 -11.53 -30.35
CA HIS A 267 7.32 -12.93 -30.22
C HIS A 267 8.49 -13.95 -30.25
N VAL A 268 9.72 -13.49 -30.55
CA VAL A 268 10.89 -14.32 -30.88
C VAL A 268 12.12 -13.98 -30.00
N TRP A 269 11.93 -13.28 -28.88
CA TRP A 269 13.02 -12.67 -28.09
C TRP A 269 14.11 -13.65 -27.64
N PHE A 270 13.76 -14.88 -27.31
CA PHE A 270 14.75 -15.88 -26.84
C PHE A 270 15.75 -16.30 -27.93
N THR A 271 15.32 -16.34 -29.19
CA THR A 271 16.21 -16.75 -30.31
C THR A 271 16.97 -15.58 -30.92
N ALA A 272 16.43 -14.37 -30.87
CA ALA A 272 17.10 -13.16 -31.35
C ALA A 272 18.29 -12.74 -30.46
N ALA A 273 18.18 -12.92 -29.13
CA ALA A 273 19.24 -12.59 -28.17
C ALA A 273 20.54 -13.39 -28.38
N LEU A 274 20.46 -14.58 -28.97
CA LEU A 274 21.61 -15.44 -29.26
C LEU A 274 22.33 -15.08 -30.57
N SER A 275 21.71 -14.31 -31.46
CA SER A 275 22.21 -14.11 -32.83
C SER A 275 22.89 -12.76 -33.06
N ASP A 276 22.57 -11.70 -32.31
CA ASP A 276 23.15 -10.37 -32.55
C ASP A 276 23.25 -9.50 -31.27
N PRO A 277 24.37 -9.57 -30.53
CA PRO A 277 24.57 -8.82 -29.28
C PRO A 277 24.61 -7.29 -29.45
N ILE A 278 24.80 -6.79 -30.68
CA ILE A 278 24.93 -5.36 -30.97
C ILE A 278 23.54 -4.72 -31.20
N LYS A 279 22.56 -5.47 -31.72
CA LYS A 279 21.15 -5.04 -31.76
C LYS A 279 20.45 -5.08 -30.40
N ALA A 280 21.02 -5.80 -29.42
CA ALA A 280 20.59 -5.74 -28.02
C ALA A 280 20.80 -4.35 -27.36
N GLY A 281 21.58 -3.47 -28.00
CA GLY A 281 21.80 -2.08 -27.55
C GLY A 281 20.58 -1.14 -27.66
N ALA A 282 19.46 -1.59 -28.24
CA ALA A 282 18.22 -0.81 -28.32
C ALA A 282 17.27 -0.99 -27.10
N GLY A 283 17.57 -1.87 -26.16
CA GLY A 283 16.61 -2.33 -25.14
C GLY A 283 16.78 -1.77 -23.72
N TYR A 284 17.06 -0.47 -23.51
CA TYR A 284 17.16 0.09 -22.14
C TYR A 284 15.85 -0.04 -21.32
N LEU A 285 14.71 -0.29 -21.97
CA LEU A 285 13.39 -0.47 -21.34
C LEU A 285 12.95 -1.93 -21.22
N GLU A 286 13.68 -2.91 -21.77
CA GLU A 286 13.28 -4.32 -21.72
C GLU A 286 13.22 -4.91 -20.30
N PRO A 287 14.21 -4.64 -19.42
CA PRO A 287 14.13 -5.07 -18.03
C PRO A 287 12.97 -4.40 -17.29
N PHE A 288 12.58 -3.18 -17.72
CA PHE A 288 11.42 -2.49 -17.19
C PHE A 288 10.13 -3.22 -17.55
N TRP A 289 9.93 -3.56 -18.83
CA TRP A 289 8.72 -4.26 -19.28
C TRP A 289 8.56 -5.62 -18.61
N PHE A 290 9.65 -6.40 -18.54
CA PHE A 290 9.63 -7.70 -17.88
C PHE A 290 9.19 -7.57 -16.42
N VAL A 291 9.86 -6.72 -15.62
CA VAL A 291 9.55 -6.57 -14.20
C VAL A 291 8.15 -5.97 -13.99
N ALA A 292 7.73 -5.02 -14.83
CA ALA A 292 6.40 -4.43 -14.73
C ALA A 292 5.29 -5.46 -15.01
N LEU A 293 5.43 -6.27 -16.06
CA LEU A 293 4.47 -7.33 -16.39
C LEU A 293 4.49 -8.44 -15.33
N GLU A 294 5.67 -8.84 -14.85
CA GLU A 294 5.84 -9.82 -13.78
C GLU A 294 5.13 -9.37 -12.50
N LEU A 295 5.44 -8.17 -12.01
CA LEU A 295 4.88 -7.66 -10.74
C LEU A 295 3.36 -7.43 -10.82
N THR A 296 2.83 -7.03 -11.98
CA THR A 296 1.39 -6.84 -12.15
C THR A 296 0.65 -8.17 -12.28
N ALA A 297 1.21 -9.16 -12.97
CA ALA A 297 0.68 -10.52 -13.03
C ALA A 297 0.70 -11.19 -11.63
N LEU A 298 1.83 -11.15 -10.94
CA LEU A 298 1.94 -11.61 -9.55
C LEU A 298 0.96 -10.86 -8.65
N GLY A 299 0.86 -9.54 -8.78
CA GLY A 299 -0.03 -8.70 -8.00
C GLY A 299 -1.49 -9.09 -8.16
N ALA A 300 -1.93 -9.37 -9.40
CA ALA A 300 -3.28 -9.83 -9.71
C ALA A 300 -3.59 -11.17 -9.04
N VAL A 301 -2.72 -12.16 -9.22
CA VAL A 301 -2.95 -13.52 -8.71
C VAL A 301 -2.82 -13.59 -7.20
N ILE A 302 -1.79 -13.00 -6.63
CA ILE A 302 -1.54 -13.06 -5.18
C ILE A 302 -2.68 -12.39 -4.43
N ASN A 303 -3.14 -11.22 -4.87
CA ASN A 303 -4.27 -10.57 -4.21
C ASN A 303 -5.57 -11.37 -4.35
N LEU A 304 -5.81 -12.01 -5.51
CA LEU A 304 -6.94 -12.92 -5.68
C LEU A 304 -6.88 -14.07 -4.65
N LEU A 305 -5.70 -14.68 -4.49
CA LEU A 305 -5.48 -15.76 -3.55
C LEU A 305 -5.61 -15.31 -2.08
N VAL A 306 -5.02 -14.18 -1.72
CA VAL A 306 -5.13 -13.60 -0.37
C VAL A 306 -6.59 -13.33 -0.03
N GLY A 307 -7.36 -12.74 -0.95
CA GLY A 307 -8.80 -12.50 -0.75
C GLY A 307 -9.61 -13.79 -0.63
N ALA A 308 -9.42 -14.74 -1.55
CA ALA A 308 -10.14 -16.00 -1.55
C ALA A 308 -9.82 -16.86 -0.32
N PHE A 309 -8.54 -16.94 0.06
CA PHE A 309 -8.10 -17.68 1.23
C PHE A 309 -8.71 -17.12 2.51
N ASN A 310 -8.70 -15.79 2.69
CA ASN A 310 -9.26 -15.18 3.89
C ASN A 310 -10.79 -15.27 3.99
N LEU A 311 -11.51 -15.60 2.91
CA LEU A 311 -12.95 -15.87 2.97
C LEU A 311 -13.32 -17.28 3.44
N LEU A 312 -12.35 -18.17 3.64
CA LEU A 312 -12.65 -19.51 4.14
C LEU A 312 -13.30 -19.44 5.54
N PRO A 313 -14.40 -20.18 5.78
CA PRO A 313 -15.25 -20.00 6.96
C PRO A 313 -14.72 -20.76 8.19
N PHE A 314 -13.42 -20.64 8.50
CA PHE A 314 -12.82 -21.22 9.70
C PHE A 314 -11.79 -20.27 10.32
N PRO A 315 -11.65 -20.27 11.66
CA PRO A 315 -10.68 -19.42 12.33
C PRO A 315 -9.25 -19.89 12.04
N PRO A 316 -8.26 -18.97 11.93
CA PRO A 316 -8.33 -17.55 12.26
C PRO A 316 -8.74 -16.62 11.11
N LEU A 317 -9.22 -17.14 9.97
CA LEU A 317 -9.46 -16.38 8.74
C LEU A 317 -10.70 -15.47 8.82
N ASP A 318 -10.75 -14.45 7.98
CA ASP A 318 -11.80 -13.42 8.03
C ASP A 318 -13.21 -13.96 7.81
N GLY A 319 -13.37 -14.98 6.96
CA GLY A 319 -14.61 -15.67 6.70
C GLY A 319 -15.27 -16.24 7.97
N TRP A 320 -14.48 -16.49 9.02
CA TRP A 320 -14.99 -16.88 10.34
C TRP A 320 -15.90 -15.82 10.96
N TRP A 321 -15.62 -14.52 10.76
CA TRP A 321 -16.46 -13.45 11.31
C TRP A 321 -17.82 -13.37 10.62
N ILE A 322 -17.86 -13.70 9.32
CA ILE A 322 -19.11 -13.81 8.56
C ILE A 322 -19.93 -14.99 9.11
N LEU A 323 -19.30 -16.15 9.31
CA LEU A 323 -19.96 -17.32 9.89
C LEU A 323 -20.47 -17.03 11.32
N LYS A 324 -19.69 -16.33 12.15
CA LYS A 324 -20.10 -15.89 13.49
C LYS A 324 -21.37 -15.05 13.48
N ALA A 325 -21.51 -14.14 12.52
CA ALA A 325 -22.70 -13.33 12.40
C ALA A 325 -23.89 -14.10 11.80
N ALA A 326 -23.64 -15.03 10.89
CA ALA A 326 -24.70 -15.86 10.30
C ALA A 326 -25.29 -16.89 11.28
N ALA A 327 -24.47 -17.43 12.19
CA ALA A 327 -24.87 -18.52 13.09
C ALA A 327 -24.47 -18.29 14.57
N PRO A 328 -24.87 -17.16 15.21
CA PRO A 328 -24.41 -16.80 16.54
C PRO A 328 -24.83 -17.80 17.62
N ARG A 329 -25.99 -18.47 17.46
CA ARG A 329 -26.51 -19.45 18.42
C ARG A 329 -25.77 -20.80 18.38
N LEU A 330 -25.07 -21.10 17.29
CA LEU A 330 -24.31 -22.35 17.12
C LEU A 330 -22.87 -22.23 17.65
N LEU A 331 -22.38 -21.00 17.82
CA LEU A 331 -20.97 -20.70 18.10
C LEU A 331 -20.77 -20.25 19.55
N THR A 332 -20.96 -21.19 20.48
CA THR A 332 -20.62 -20.95 21.90
C THR A 332 -19.11 -20.78 22.10
N PRO A 333 -18.63 -20.11 23.17
CA PRO A 333 -17.20 -19.93 23.42
C PRO A 333 -16.38 -21.24 23.43
N ARG A 334 -17.00 -22.35 23.83
CA ARG A 334 -16.38 -23.69 23.79
C ARG A 334 -16.20 -24.19 22.35
N VAL A 335 -17.21 -23.98 21.50
CA VAL A 335 -17.17 -24.33 20.07
C VAL A 335 -16.14 -23.45 19.36
N GLU A 336 -16.11 -22.14 19.64
CA GLU A 336 -15.13 -21.22 19.05
C GLU A 336 -13.68 -21.62 19.39
N ARG A 337 -13.41 -21.99 20.65
CA ARG A 337 -12.06 -22.44 21.06
C ARG A 337 -11.65 -23.72 20.31
N LYS A 338 -12.56 -24.69 20.19
CA LYS A 338 -12.31 -25.93 19.44
C LYS A 338 -12.13 -25.67 17.95
N ALA A 339 -12.96 -24.81 17.37
CA ALA A 339 -12.85 -24.41 15.96
C ALA A 339 -11.51 -23.71 15.69
N THR A 340 -11.07 -22.82 16.58
CA THR A 340 -9.76 -22.14 16.49
C THR A 340 -8.61 -23.13 16.49
N LEU A 341 -8.60 -24.08 17.43
CA LEU A 341 -7.58 -25.12 17.48
C LEU A 341 -7.61 -26.01 16.23
N GLY A 342 -8.81 -26.43 15.80
CA GLY A 342 -9.00 -27.25 14.62
C GLY A 342 -8.57 -26.55 13.33
N GLY A 343 -8.88 -25.27 13.17
CA GLY A 343 -8.50 -24.46 12.01
C GLY A 343 -6.98 -24.22 11.94
N VAL A 344 -6.33 -23.93 13.08
CA VAL A 344 -4.87 -23.84 13.15
C VAL A 344 -4.22 -25.18 12.81
N LEU A 345 -4.75 -26.30 13.32
CA LEU A 345 -4.24 -27.63 12.99
C LEU A 345 -4.44 -27.97 11.51
N ALA A 346 -5.62 -27.66 10.95
CA ALA A 346 -5.90 -27.87 9.53
C ALA A 346 -4.95 -27.07 8.65
N LEU A 347 -4.64 -25.82 9.02
CA LEU A 347 -3.67 -25.00 8.31
C LEU A 347 -2.25 -25.60 8.41
N ALA A 348 -1.84 -26.04 9.60
CA ALA A 348 -0.55 -26.69 9.80
C ALA A 348 -0.42 -27.98 9.00
N VAL A 349 -1.48 -28.79 8.92
CA VAL A 349 -1.53 -30.02 8.12
C VAL A 349 -1.48 -29.70 6.64
N ALA A 350 -2.27 -28.73 6.15
CA ALA A 350 -2.25 -28.33 4.74
C ALA A 350 -0.85 -27.83 4.31
N VAL A 351 -0.15 -27.11 5.19
CA VAL A 351 1.24 -26.72 4.95
C VAL A 351 2.14 -27.97 4.94
N ALA A 352 2.03 -28.85 5.93
CA ALA A 352 2.90 -30.02 6.06
C ALA A 352 2.72 -31.07 4.94
N THR A 353 1.51 -31.23 4.40
CA THR A 353 1.21 -32.24 3.37
C THR A 353 1.47 -31.77 1.95
N GLY A 354 2.01 -30.56 1.76
CA GLY A 354 2.24 -30.07 0.41
C GLY A 354 0.96 -29.62 -0.28
N PHE A 355 0.02 -29.00 0.43
CA PHE A 355 -1.15 -28.36 -0.18
C PHE A 355 -0.81 -26.99 -0.81
N ALA A 356 0.43 -26.51 -0.63
CA ALA A 356 0.93 -25.25 -1.18
C ALA A 356 1.21 -25.19 -2.69
N PRO A 357 1.39 -26.28 -3.46
CA PRO A 357 1.35 -26.23 -4.91
C PRO A 357 0.03 -25.62 -5.41
N LEU A 358 -1.08 -25.69 -4.66
CA LEU A 358 -2.32 -25.00 -5.05
C LEU A 358 -2.21 -23.46 -5.03
N PHE A 359 -1.25 -22.90 -4.28
CA PHE A 359 -0.95 -21.47 -4.23
C PHE A 359 0.18 -21.06 -5.18
N LEU A 360 1.10 -21.99 -5.50
CA LEU A 360 2.15 -21.78 -6.51
C LEU A 360 1.66 -22.05 -7.94
N TYR A 361 0.66 -22.92 -8.10
CA TYR A 361 0.08 -23.29 -9.40
C TYR A 361 -0.57 -22.08 -10.09
N PRO A 362 -1.25 -21.15 -9.41
CA PRO A 362 -1.69 -19.89 -10.01
C PRO A 362 -0.54 -18.99 -10.47
N ALA A 363 0.61 -18.97 -9.79
CA ALA A 363 1.79 -18.25 -10.27
C ALA A 363 2.39 -18.94 -11.51
N TYR A 364 2.42 -20.29 -11.52
CA TYR A 364 2.80 -21.09 -12.68
C TYR A 364 1.81 -20.89 -13.85
N VAL A 365 0.50 -20.80 -13.59
CA VAL A 365 -0.55 -20.53 -14.57
C VAL A 365 -0.48 -19.09 -15.06
N ALA A 366 -0.17 -18.11 -14.21
CA ALA A 366 0.05 -16.72 -14.63
C ALA A 366 1.29 -16.60 -15.53
N LEU A 367 2.36 -17.30 -15.17
CA LEU A 367 3.56 -17.40 -15.98
C LEU A 367 3.25 -18.11 -17.32
N SER A 368 2.51 -19.21 -17.28
CA SER A 368 2.06 -19.94 -18.48
C SER A 368 1.09 -19.13 -19.34
N PHE A 369 0.23 -18.32 -18.73
CA PHE A 369 -0.70 -17.42 -19.41
C PHE A 369 0.05 -16.24 -20.02
N TYR A 370 1.05 -15.70 -19.34
CA TYR A 370 1.98 -14.74 -19.93
C TYR A 370 2.70 -15.34 -21.14
N TYR A 371 3.22 -16.57 -21.05
CA TYR A 371 3.83 -17.27 -22.18
C TYR A 371 2.83 -17.50 -23.33
N PHE A 372 1.60 -17.89 -23.00
CA PHE A 372 0.52 -18.05 -23.98
C PHE A 372 0.14 -16.75 -24.69
N VAL A 373 -0.03 -15.65 -23.94
CA VAL A 373 -0.41 -14.33 -24.48
C VAL A 373 0.75 -13.65 -25.22
N SER A 374 1.99 -13.88 -24.78
CA SER A 374 3.20 -13.37 -25.45
C SER A 374 3.63 -14.20 -26.65
N GLY A 375 3.05 -15.40 -26.85
CA GLY A 375 3.40 -16.32 -27.93
C GLY A 375 4.76 -17.02 -27.75
N ALA A 376 5.38 -16.91 -26.58
CA ALA A 376 6.64 -17.59 -26.27
C ALA A 376 6.36 -19.04 -25.87
N ALA A 377 6.97 -19.99 -26.58
CA ALA A 377 6.85 -21.42 -26.28
C ALA A 377 7.58 -21.78 -24.97
N LEU A 378 6.99 -22.71 -24.22
CA LEU A 378 7.43 -23.21 -22.91
C LEU A 378 8.82 -23.87 -22.94
#